data_AF-A0A347ZJJ3-F1
#
_entry.id   AF-A0A347ZJJ3-F1
#
_cell.length_a   1.000
_cell.length_b   1.000
_cell.length_c   1.000
_cell.angle_alpha   90.00
_cell.angle_beta   90.00
_cell.angle_gamma   90.00
#
_symmetry.space_group_name_H-M   'P 1'
#
loop_
_entity.id
_entity.type
_entity.pdbx_description
1 polymer ?
#
loop_
_entity_poly.entity_id
_entity_poly.type
_entity_poly.pdbx_seq_one_letter_code
_entity_poly.pdbx_strand_id
1 'polypeptide(L)' 'VWNVSFLGHPARLFYLIVRHWKSLLLTFNRLSMESNGKGVSIEGVPLSFEAGEIDF' A
#
# COMPACT_ATOMS: atom_id res chain seq x y z
N VAL A 1 3.47 -7.04 -0.65
CA VAL A 1 4.56 -7.53 -1.56
C VAL A 1 4.22 -8.87 -2.20
N TRP A 2 4.31 -10.04 -1.52
CA TRP A 2 4.07 -11.34 -2.18
C TRP A 2 2.74 -11.40 -2.96
N ASN A 3 1.64 -10.99 -2.31
CA ASN A 3 0.31 -11.00 -2.91
C ASN A 3 0.21 -10.11 -4.17
N VAL A 4 0.88 -8.96 -4.19
CA VAL A 4 0.91 -8.08 -5.36
C VAL A 4 1.81 -8.66 -6.44
N SER A 5 3.03 -9.04 -6.06
CA SER A 5 4.08 -9.43 -7.01
C SER A 5 3.80 -10.76 -7.70
N PHE A 6 3.14 -11.71 -7.02
CA PHE A 6 2.99 -13.07 -7.54
C PHE A 6 1.54 -13.50 -7.74
N LEU A 7 0.58 -12.93 -7.00
CA LEU A 7 -0.83 -13.32 -7.07
C LEU A 7 -1.72 -12.28 -7.76
N GLY A 8 -1.17 -11.11 -8.13
CA GLY A 8 -1.93 -10.05 -8.80
C GLY A 8 -3.05 -9.49 -7.93
N HIS A 9 -2.86 -9.42 -6.60
CA HIS A 9 -3.79 -8.80 -5.67
C HIS A 9 -3.30 -7.39 -5.29
N PRO A 10 -3.72 -6.33 -6.00
CA PRO A 10 -3.19 -4.97 -5.83
C PRO A 10 -3.80 -4.22 -4.64
N ALA A 11 -4.79 -4.80 -3.96
CA ALA A 11 -5.59 -4.12 -2.96
C ALA A 11 -5.60 -4.89 -1.65
N ARG A 12 -5.58 -4.18 -0.53
CA ARG A 12 -5.55 -4.74 0.82
C ARG A 12 -6.62 -4.09 1.68
N LEU A 13 -7.43 -4.93 2.31
CA LEU A 13 -8.43 -4.50 3.28
C LEU A 13 -7.80 -4.46 4.69
N PHE A 14 -7.97 -3.34 5.39
CA PHE A 14 -7.67 -3.26 6.82
C PHE A 14 -8.95 -3.30 7.65
N TYR A 15 -9.05 -4.30 8.52
CA TYR A 15 -10.18 -4.42 9.43
C TYR A 15 -9.71 -4.26 10.89
N LEU A 16 -10.05 -3.12 11.48
CA LEU A 16 -9.82 -2.86 12.90
C LEU A 16 -11.10 -3.14 13.69
N ILE A 17 -11.02 -4.11 14.61
CA ILE A 17 -12.13 -4.48 15.50
C ILE A 17 -12.43 -3.38 16.54
N VAL A 18 -11.47 -2.47 16.80
CA VAL A 18 -11.58 -1.41 17.81
C VAL A 18 -12.16 -0.12 17.21
N ARG A 19 -13.39 0.24 17.61
CA ARG A 19 -14.13 1.42 17.09
C ARG A 19 -13.43 2.76 17.29
N HIS A 20 -12.58 2.90 18.32
CA HIS A 20 -11.97 4.19 18.67
C HIS A 20 -10.78 4.56 17.76
N TRP A 21 -10.28 3.63 16.94
CA TRP A 21 -9.05 3.81 16.17
C TRP A 21 -9.30 4.05 14.67
N LYS A 22 -10.47 4.56 14.30
CA LYS A 22 -10.78 4.89 12.89
C LYS A 22 -9.78 5.87 12.25
N SER A 23 -9.27 6.82 13.04
CA SER A 23 -8.24 7.76 12.56
C SER A 23 -6.91 7.05 12.20
N LEU A 24 -6.62 5.91 12.84
CA LEU A 24 -5.43 5.11 12.55
C LEU A 24 -5.48 4.48 11.17
N LEU A 25 -6.66 3.98 10.75
CA LEU A 25 -6.89 3.46 9.40
C LEU A 25 -6.53 4.50 8.33
N LEU A 26 -7.05 5.72 8.46
CA LEU A 26 -6.74 6.80 7.53
C LEU A 26 -5.23 7.13 7.49
N THR A 27 -4.61 7.17 8.67
CA THR A 27 -3.18 7.46 8.80
C THR A 27 -2.33 6.37 8.16
N PHE A 28 -2.71 5.11 8.36
CA PHE A 28 -2.02 3.95 7.79
C PHE A 28 -2.15 3.91 6.27
N ASN A 29 -3.36 4.10 5.74
CA ASN A 29 -3.61 4.12 4.30
C ASN A 29 -2.78 5.22 3.64
N ARG A 30 -2.75 6.42 4.24
CA ARG A 30 -1.90 7.52 3.76
C ARG A 30 -0.43 7.14 3.79
N LEU A 31 0.08 6.66 4.92
CA LEU A 31 1.49 6.28 5.06
C LEU A 31 1.90 5.27 3.98
N SER A 32 1.11 4.21 3.82
CA SER A 32 1.39 3.12 2.89
C SER A 32 1.33 3.58 1.43
N MET A 33 0.23 4.20 1.01
CA MET A 33 0.01 4.60 -0.38
C MET A 33 0.92 5.76 -0.79
N GLU A 34 1.12 6.75 0.06
CA GLU A 34 1.98 7.91 -0.23
C GLU A 34 3.47 7.51 -0.28
N SER A 35 3.89 6.55 0.55
CA SER A 35 5.29 6.12 0.62
C SER A 35 5.64 5.09 -0.45
N ASN A 36 4.77 4.09 -0.69
CA ASN A 36 5.06 2.94 -1.54
C ASN A 36 4.50 3.06 -2.97
N GLY A 37 3.53 3.94 -3.20
CA GLY A 37 2.95 4.23 -4.52
C GLY A 37 3.92 5.01 -5.41
N LYS A 38 5.08 4.44 -5.71
CA LYS A 38 6.15 5.05 -6.50
C LYS A 38 6.35 4.31 -7.81
N GLY A 39 6.72 5.04 -8.86
CA GLY A 39 7.07 4.47 -10.17
C GLY A 39 8.57 4.35 -10.41
N VAL A 40 9.42 4.67 -9.43
CA VAL A 40 10.88 4.70 -9.56
C VAL A 40 11.55 4.01 -8.38
N SER A 41 12.68 3.37 -8.64
CA SER A 41 13.53 2.77 -7.62
C SER A 41 14.35 3.82 -6.87
N ILE A 42 15.05 3.41 -5.81
CA ILE A 42 15.96 4.28 -5.06
C ILE A 42 17.13 4.80 -5.91
N GLU A 43 17.46 4.11 -6.99
CA GLU A 43 18.50 4.48 -7.95
C GLU A 43 17.97 5.44 -9.04
N GLY A 44 16.68 5.80 -8.97
CA GLY A 44 16.03 6.67 -9.97
C GLY A 44 15.64 5.95 -11.27
N VAL A 45 15.74 4.62 -11.32
CA VAL A 45 15.36 3.82 -12.49
C VAL A 45 13.84 3.56 -12.45
N PRO A 46 13.11 3.69 -13.57
CA PRO A 46 11.69 3.35 -13.63
C PRO A 46 11.44 1.89 -13.23
N LEU A 47 10.40 1.67 -12.43
CA LEU A 47 9.97 0.33 -12.05
C LEU A 47 9.24 -0.35 -13.23
N SER A 48 9.52 -1.63 -13.43
CA SER A 48 8.84 -2.47 -14.43
C SER A 48 7.53 -3.07 -13.93
N PHE A 49 7.16 -2.78 -12.68
CA PHE A 49 5.97 -3.28 -12.01
C PHE A 49 5.30 -2.14 -11.23
N GLU A 50 4.01 -2.32 -10.93
CA GLU A 50 3.26 -1.40 -10.09
C GLU A 50 3.64 -1.61 -8.62
N ALA A 51 4.09 -0.54 -7.95
CA ALA A 51 4.44 -0.57 -6.54
C ALA A 51 3.38 0.13 -5.69
N GLY A 52 3.22 -0.37 -4.46
CA GLY A 52 2.18 0.06 -3.54
C GLY A 52 0.91 -0.79 -3.64
N GLU A 53 0.18 -0.85 -2.55
CA GLU A 53 -1.11 -1.52 -2.46
C GLU A 53 -2.20 -0.47 -2.23
N ILE A 54 -3.40 -0.71 -2.76
CA ILE A 54 -4.56 0.14 -2.49
C ILE A 54 -5.15 -0.30 -1.16
N ASP A 55 -4.98 0.53 -0.13
CA ASP A 55 -5.46 0.27 1.22
C ASP A 55 -6.85 0.91 1.46
N PHE A 56 -7.80 0.13 1.98
CA PHE A 56 -9.17 0.56 2.27
C PHE A 56 -9.78 -0.09 3.52
#